data_AF-A0A8T4ZC68-F1
#
_entry.id   AF-A0A8T4ZC68-F1
#
_cell.length_a   1.000
_cell.length_b   1.000
_cell.length_c   1.000
_cell.angle_alpha   90.00
_cell.angle_beta   90.00
_cell.angle_gamma   90.00
#
_symmetry.space_group_name_H-M   'P 1'
#
loop_
_entity.id
_entity.type
_entity.pdbx_description
1 polymer ?
#
loop_
_entity_poly.entity_id
_entity_poly.type
_entity_poly.pdbx_seq_one_letter_code
_entity_poly.pdbx_strand_id
1 'polypeptide(L)'
;CLSEMRNPTNRRYRYFFTTCTDCGPRYTIIQKVPYDRENTSMAHFKMCPECDEEYHNPADRRFHSQTNACQLCGPELNLVDSKSGEAIDCVDPVAEVGRLIDEGFILAVKGNGGFHLVCSTTDSEPLMRLRTAKDRRSKPFAIMARDLETTRSFAYVNDFEAAILESYQRP
;
A
#
# COMPACT_ATOMS: atom_id res chain seq x y z
N CYS A 1 8.62 -10.28 -3.35
CA CYS A 1 7.32 -9.83 -2.82
C CYS A 1 6.32 -9.58 -3.94
N LEU A 2 6.54 -8.61 -4.84
CA LEU A 2 5.57 -8.25 -5.88
C LEU A 2 5.21 -9.44 -6.80
N SER A 3 6.20 -10.25 -7.19
CA SER A 3 5.99 -11.48 -7.96
C SER A 3 5.10 -12.49 -7.23
N GLU A 4 5.36 -12.75 -5.94
CA GLU A 4 4.55 -13.63 -5.11
C GLU A 4 3.11 -13.13 -4.97
N MET A 5 2.92 -11.82 -4.78
CA MET A 5 1.59 -11.20 -4.69
C MET A 5 0.79 -11.37 -5.98
N ARG A 6 1.46 -11.45 -7.13
CA ARG A 6 0.85 -11.62 -8.45
C ARG A 6 0.73 -13.09 -8.86
N ASN A 7 1.30 -14.04 -8.11
CA ASN A 7 1.27 -15.45 -8.46
C ASN A 7 0.08 -16.16 -7.79
N PRO A 8 -0.91 -16.67 -8.55
CA PRO A 8 -2.09 -17.36 -8.02
C PRO A 8 -1.77 -18.60 -7.17
N THR A 9 -0.62 -19.24 -7.38
CA THR A 9 -0.22 -20.43 -6.63
C THR A 9 0.54 -20.08 -5.35
N ASN A 10 0.87 -18.82 -5.12
CA ASN A 10 1.57 -18.39 -3.91
C ASN A 10 0.55 -18.12 -2.79
N ARG A 11 0.86 -18.56 -1.57
CA ARG A 11 0.00 -18.31 -0.39
C ARG A 11 -0.24 -16.83 -0.06
N ARG A 12 0.59 -15.92 -0.59
CA ARG A 12 0.43 -14.46 -0.47
C ARG A 12 -0.15 -13.83 -1.74
N TYR A 13 -0.80 -14.62 -2.61
CA TYR A 13 -1.51 -14.10 -3.76
C TYR A 13 -2.50 -13.01 -3.33
N ARG A 14 -2.43 -11.83 -3.94
CA ARG A 14 -3.22 -10.62 -3.61
C ARG A 14 -3.13 -10.16 -2.16
N TYR A 15 -2.16 -10.64 -1.36
CA TYR A 15 -2.00 -10.17 0.02
C TYR A 15 -1.32 -8.80 0.06
N PHE A 16 -2.10 -7.77 0.39
CA PHE A 16 -1.69 -6.36 0.34
C PHE A 16 -0.48 -6.02 1.23
N PHE A 17 -0.40 -6.62 2.42
CA PHE A 17 0.65 -6.32 3.40
C PHE A 17 1.89 -7.23 3.25
N THR A 18 2.12 -7.82 2.08
CA THR A 18 3.27 -8.71 1.85
C THR A 18 4.60 -7.96 1.95
N THR A 19 5.53 -8.50 2.73
CA THR A 19 6.87 -7.93 2.93
C THR A 19 7.92 -9.05 3.03
N CYS A 20 9.19 -8.66 3.07
CA CYS A 20 10.34 -9.50 3.44
C CYS A 20 11.38 -8.68 4.20
N THR A 21 12.53 -9.27 4.51
CA THR A 21 13.65 -8.59 5.18
C THR A 21 14.16 -7.37 4.40
N ASP A 22 14.07 -7.38 3.07
CA ASP A 22 14.59 -6.31 2.20
C ASP A 22 13.60 -5.18 1.90
N CYS A 23 12.31 -5.31 2.26
CA CYS A 23 11.31 -4.28 1.95
C CYS A 23 10.16 -4.18 2.96
N GLY A 24 9.27 -3.21 2.76
CA GLY A 24 8.12 -2.95 3.62
C GLY A 24 8.35 -1.85 4.64
N PRO A 25 7.36 -1.58 5.51
CA PRO A 25 7.48 -0.51 6.50
C PRO A 25 8.59 -0.84 7.51
N ARG A 26 9.31 0.22 7.92
CA ARG A 26 10.35 0.17 8.95
C ARG A 26 10.05 1.25 9.99
N TYR A 27 10.61 2.44 9.81
CA TYR A 27 10.45 3.57 10.73
C TYR A 27 8.99 3.82 11.15
N THR A 28 8.04 3.73 10.20
CA THR A 28 6.63 4.04 10.44
C THR A 28 5.88 3.07 11.35
N ILE A 29 6.46 1.90 11.66
CA ILE A 29 5.82 0.88 12.50
C ILE A 29 6.60 0.57 13.78
N ILE A 30 7.83 1.07 13.91
CA ILE A 30 8.68 0.85 15.08
C ILE A 30 8.17 1.73 16.23
N GLN A 31 7.89 1.11 17.37
CA GLN A 31 7.45 1.80 18.58
C GLN A 31 8.61 2.06 19.54
N LYS A 32 9.57 1.14 19.63
CA LYS A 32 10.80 1.29 20.42
C LYS A 32 11.92 0.38 19.90
N VAL A 33 13.13 0.58 20.41
CA VAL A 33 14.29 -0.29 20.13
C VAL A 33 14.47 -1.33 21.26
N PRO A 34 15.01 -2.53 20.99
CA PRO A 34 15.53 -3.04 19.71
C PRO A 34 14.44 -3.34 18.65
N TYR A 35 14.84 -3.44 17.37
CA TYR A 35 13.94 -3.75 16.25
C TYR A 35 13.52 -5.23 16.27
N ASP A 36 12.52 -5.51 17.10
CA ASP A 36 11.86 -6.80 17.23
C ASP A 36 10.36 -6.64 17.05
N ARG A 37 9.68 -7.71 16.61
CA ARG A 37 8.25 -7.69 16.28
C ARG A 37 7.40 -7.15 17.42
N GLU A 38 7.70 -7.55 18.66
CA GLU A 38 7.02 -7.10 19.89
C GLU A 38 7.13 -5.58 20.13
N ASN A 39 8.12 -4.93 19.52
CA ASN A 39 8.38 -3.50 19.63
C ASN A 39 7.88 -2.74 18.39
N THR A 40 6.97 -3.33 17.62
CA THR A 40 6.34 -2.72 16.44
C THR A 40 4.83 -2.82 16.50
N SER A 41 4.13 -2.11 15.62
CA SER A 41 2.67 -2.30 15.43
C SER A 41 2.28 -3.72 15.02
N MET A 42 3.23 -4.57 14.60
CA MET A 42 2.98 -5.98 14.26
C MET A 42 2.87 -6.87 15.51
N ALA A 43 3.15 -6.38 16.71
CA ALA A 43 3.04 -7.13 17.96
C ALA A 43 1.63 -7.69 18.21
N HIS A 44 0.58 -7.02 17.71
CA HIS A 44 -0.81 -7.44 17.85
C HIS A 44 -1.20 -8.61 16.92
N PHE A 45 -0.35 -8.96 15.97
CA PHE A 45 -0.60 -9.97 14.94
C PHE A 45 0.27 -11.20 15.21
N LYS A 46 -0.28 -12.22 15.90
CA LYS A 46 0.46 -13.46 16.19
C LYS A 46 0.65 -14.26 14.91
N MET A 47 1.90 -14.64 14.58
CA MET A 47 2.19 -15.42 13.38
C MET A 47 1.46 -16.77 13.38
N CYS A 48 0.91 -17.17 12.23
CA CYS A 48 0.46 -18.54 12.02
C CYS A 48 1.68 -19.48 11.88
N PRO A 49 1.50 -20.82 12.03
CA PRO A 49 2.62 -21.77 11.98
C PRO A 49 3.50 -21.63 10.73
N GLU A 50 2.90 -21.41 9.57
CA GLU A 50 3.68 -21.29 8.35
C GLU A 50 4.40 -19.93 8.19
N CYS A 51 3.97 -18.87 8.88
CA CYS A 51 4.74 -17.61 8.93
C CYS A 51 5.87 -17.72 9.95
N ASP A 52 5.64 -18.46 11.04
CA ASP A 52 6.63 -18.74 12.08
C ASP A 52 7.77 -19.61 11.55
N GLU A 53 7.46 -20.62 10.74
CA GLU A 53 8.47 -21.46 10.08
C GLU A 53 9.39 -20.64 9.16
N GLU A 54 8.81 -19.82 8.27
CA GLU A 54 9.60 -18.91 7.42
C GLU A 54 10.43 -17.91 8.24
N TYR A 55 9.90 -17.45 9.38
CA TYR A 55 10.60 -16.50 10.25
C TYR A 55 11.84 -17.12 10.90
N HIS A 56 11.79 -18.40 11.25
CA HIS A 56 12.89 -19.13 11.90
C HIS A 56 13.80 -19.89 10.93
N ASN A 57 13.47 -19.97 9.63
CA ASN A 57 14.25 -20.69 8.64
C ASN A 57 15.30 -19.77 7.96
N PRO A 58 16.62 -19.96 8.19
CA PRO A 58 17.66 -19.13 7.59
C PRO A 58 17.76 -19.20 6.06
N ALA A 59 17.19 -20.25 5.44
CA ALA A 59 17.12 -20.38 3.99
C ALA A 59 15.94 -19.61 3.38
N ASP A 60 14.99 -19.14 4.19
CA ASP A 60 13.86 -18.35 3.71
C ASP A 60 14.22 -16.86 3.67
N ARG A 61 13.78 -16.16 2.62
CA ARG A 61 13.94 -14.71 2.48
C ARG A 61 13.17 -13.88 3.52
N ARG A 62 12.35 -14.53 4.35
CA ARG A 62 11.60 -13.94 5.47
C ARG A 62 12.20 -14.30 6.83
N PHE A 63 13.38 -14.91 6.86
CA PHE A 63 14.14 -15.14 8.09
C PHE A 63 14.27 -13.84 8.88
N HIS A 64 13.76 -13.83 10.12
CA HIS A 64 13.73 -12.64 11.00
C HIS A 64 13.04 -11.39 10.41
N SER A 65 12.13 -11.55 9.44
CA SER A 65 11.31 -10.46 8.93
C SER A 65 10.27 -10.05 9.97
N GLN A 66 10.52 -8.97 10.73
CA GLN A 66 9.62 -8.51 11.80
C GLN A 66 8.20 -8.17 11.31
N THR A 67 8.05 -7.83 10.04
CA THR A 67 6.76 -7.58 9.36
C THR A 67 6.16 -8.81 8.68
N ASN A 68 6.69 -10.02 8.94
CA ASN A 68 6.17 -11.22 8.30
C ASN A 68 4.70 -11.44 8.69
N ALA A 69 3.89 -11.72 7.68
CA ALA A 69 2.46 -11.97 7.80
C ALA A 69 1.91 -12.60 6.50
N CYS A 70 0.70 -13.15 6.60
CA CYS A 70 -0.13 -13.60 5.49
C CYS A 70 -1.61 -13.29 5.78
N GLN A 71 -2.50 -13.74 4.90
CA GLN A 71 -3.95 -13.55 5.03
C GLN A 71 -4.54 -14.14 6.33
N LEU A 72 -3.88 -15.13 6.95
CA LEU A 72 -4.38 -15.79 8.16
C LEU A 72 -4.01 -15.09 9.47
N CYS A 73 -2.89 -14.37 9.49
CA CYS A 73 -2.30 -13.87 10.73
C CYS A 73 -2.01 -12.37 10.73
N GLY A 74 -2.10 -11.71 9.58
CA GLY A 74 -1.74 -10.32 9.42
C GLY A 74 -2.92 -9.36 9.41
N PRO A 75 -2.65 -8.09 9.10
CA PRO A 75 -3.70 -7.09 8.93
C PRO A 75 -4.61 -7.40 7.74
N GLU A 76 -5.83 -6.89 7.83
CA GLU A 76 -6.86 -6.97 6.80
C GLU A 76 -7.18 -5.57 6.25
N LEU A 77 -7.68 -5.53 5.01
CA LEU A 77 -8.17 -4.31 4.40
C LEU A 77 -9.65 -4.14 4.74
N ASN A 78 -10.03 -2.92 5.13
CA ASN A 78 -11.42 -2.55 5.35
C ASN A 78 -11.76 -1.36 4.45
N LEU A 79 -12.88 -1.45 3.74
CA LEU A 79 -13.49 -0.35 3.02
C LEU A 79 -14.71 0.11 3.83
N VAL A 80 -14.78 1.41 4.14
CA VAL A 80 -15.82 1.98 5.00
C VAL A 80 -16.44 3.20 4.35
N ASP A 81 -17.74 3.39 4.54
CA ASP A 81 -18.40 4.63 4.15
C ASP A 81 -18.01 5.77 5.11
N SER A 82 -17.60 6.90 4.53
CA SER A 82 -17.10 8.03 5.32
C SER A 82 -18.16 8.75 6.16
N LYS A 83 -19.45 8.61 5.83
CA LYS A 83 -20.55 9.30 6.53
C LYS A 83 -21.12 8.44 7.65
N SER A 84 -21.39 7.17 7.37
CA SER A 84 -21.94 6.25 8.36
C SER A 84 -20.86 5.60 9.23
N GLY A 85 -19.64 5.46 8.71
CA GLY A 85 -18.56 4.68 9.34
C GLY A 85 -18.73 3.17 9.18
N GLU A 86 -19.78 2.73 8.47
CA GLU A 86 -20.09 1.32 8.27
C GLU A 86 -19.19 0.68 7.22
N ALA A 87 -18.91 -0.61 7.38
CA ALA A 87 -18.18 -1.39 6.39
C ALA A 87 -19.00 -1.51 5.09
N ILE A 88 -18.32 -1.32 3.97
CA ILE A 88 -18.86 -1.58 2.63
C ILE A 88 -18.54 -3.04 2.30
N ASP A 89 -19.59 -3.86 2.21
CA ASP A 89 -19.45 -5.28 1.88
C ASP A 89 -18.92 -5.44 0.44
N CYS A 90 -17.74 -6.01 0.32
CA CYS A 90 -17.09 -6.28 -0.96
C CYS A 90 -16.12 -7.45 -0.83
N VAL A 91 -16.03 -8.27 -1.87
CA VAL A 91 -15.16 -9.46 -1.89
C VAL A 91 -13.68 -9.07 -2.00
N ASP A 92 -13.37 -8.00 -2.75
CA ASP A 92 -12.02 -7.49 -2.92
C ASP A 92 -12.02 -5.96 -2.75
N PRO A 93 -11.63 -5.45 -1.57
CA PRO A 93 -11.56 -4.02 -1.31
C PRO A 93 -10.65 -3.25 -2.28
N VAL A 94 -9.60 -3.88 -2.80
CA VAL A 94 -8.67 -3.21 -3.73
C VAL A 94 -9.32 -3.01 -5.09
N ALA A 95 -10.00 -4.05 -5.60
CA ALA A 95 -10.73 -3.96 -6.86
C ALA A 95 -11.89 -2.96 -6.75
N GLU A 96 -12.61 -2.98 -5.64
CA GLU A 96 -13.73 -2.07 -5.40
C GLU A 96 -13.28 -0.61 -5.28
N VAL A 97 -12.16 -0.34 -4.60
CA VAL A 97 -11.54 1.00 -4.59
C VAL A 97 -11.17 1.45 -6.00
N GLY A 98 -10.65 0.56 -6.85
CA GLY A 98 -10.38 0.87 -8.26
C GLY A 98 -11.64 1.33 -9.01
N ARG A 99 -12.72 0.56 -8.90
CA ARG A 99 -14.02 0.90 -9.49
C ARG A 99 -14.55 2.26 -9.00
N LEU A 100 -14.48 2.52 -7.69
CA LEU A 100 -14.92 3.79 -7.11
C LEU A 100 -14.08 4.98 -7.59
N ILE A 101 -12.77 4.81 -7.77
CA ILE A 101 -11.90 5.84 -8.34
C ILE A 101 -12.31 6.16 -9.77
N ASP A 102 -12.56 5.13 -10.59
CA ASP A 102 -13.00 5.27 -11.99
C ASP A 102 -14.39 5.92 -12.11
N GLU A 103 -15.26 5.72 -11.11
CA GLU A 103 -16.56 6.41 -11.00
C GLU A 103 -16.45 7.84 -10.45
N GLY A 104 -15.24 8.30 -10.19
CA GLY A 104 -14.96 9.67 -9.77
C GLY A 104 -15.06 9.91 -8.27
N PHE A 105 -15.27 8.89 -7.44
CA PHE A 105 -15.26 9.08 -5.98
C PHE A 105 -13.88 9.53 -5.48
N ILE A 106 -13.89 10.25 -4.36
CA ILE A 106 -12.68 10.64 -3.63
C ILE A 106 -12.59 9.73 -2.41
N LEU A 107 -11.47 9.02 -2.26
CA LEU A 107 -11.27 8.07 -1.16
C LEU A 107 -10.09 8.50 -0.28
N ALA A 108 -10.16 8.15 1.00
CA ALA A 108 -9.03 8.25 1.92
C ALA A 108 -8.35 6.88 2.04
N VAL A 109 -7.10 6.76 1.57
CA VAL A 109 -6.34 5.51 1.58
C VAL A 109 -5.21 5.59 2.60
N LYS A 110 -5.17 4.62 3.53
CA LYS A 110 -4.10 4.47 4.51
C LYS A 110 -2.85 3.88 3.85
N GLY A 111 -1.80 4.68 3.74
CA GLY A 111 -0.46 4.22 3.36
C GLY A 111 0.43 3.95 4.58
N ASN A 112 1.73 3.74 4.34
CA ASN A 112 2.70 3.46 5.41
C ASN A 112 2.89 4.63 6.37
N GLY A 113 2.86 5.88 5.87
CA GLY A 113 3.14 7.09 6.65
C GLY A 113 1.91 7.92 7.05
N GLY A 114 0.70 7.46 6.73
CA GLY A 114 -0.53 8.20 6.97
C GLY A 114 -1.56 8.03 5.86
N PHE A 115 -2.59 8.87 5.88
CA PHE A 115 -3.68 8.83 4.90
C PHE A 115 -3.42 9.78 3.73
N HIS A 116 -3.81 9.33 2.54
CA HIS A 116 -3.84 10.13 1.31
C HIS A 116 -5.28 10.24 0.82
N LEU A 117 -5.65 11.40 0.27
CA LEU A 117 -6.87 11.51 -0.53
C LEU A 117 -6.52 11.19 -1.98
N VAL A 118 -7.26 10.25 -2.57
CA VAL A 118 -7.06 9.76 -3.93
C VAL A 118 -8.34 9.90 -4.73
N CYS A 119 -8.21 10.19 -6.03
CA CYS A 119 -9.31 10.24 -6.98
C CYS A 119 -8.77 10.01 -8.40
N SER A 120 -9.68 9.88 -9.38
CA SER A 120 -9.30 9.85 -10.80
C SER A 120 -8.50 11.12 -11.16
N THR A 121 -7.46 10.93 -11.98
CA THR A 121 -6.62 12.01 -12.52
C THR A 121 -6.89 12.27 -14.00
N THR A 122 -7.71 11.45 -14.64
CA THR A 122 -8.12 11.58 -16.04
C THR A 122 -9.38 12.42 -16.21
N ASP A 123 -10.14 12.63 -15.13
CA ASP A 123 -11.37 13.40 -15.11
C ASP A 123 -11.20 14.70 -14.31
N SER A 124 -11.73 15.80 -14.85
CA SER A 124 -11.62 17.11 -14.20
C SER A 124 -12.54 17.24 -12.97
N GLU A 125 -13.68 16.58 -12.98
CA GLU A 125 -14.73 16.75 -11.98
C GLU A 125 -14.30 16.29 -10.55
N PRO A 126 -13.71 15.09 -10.34
CA PRO A 126 -13.19 14.68 -9.04
C PRO A 126 -12.08 15.59 -8.51
N LEU A 127 -11.19 16.06 -9.39
CA LEU A 127 -10.10 16.98 -9.03
C LEU A 127 -10.65 18.32 -8.53
N MET A 128 -11.68 18.87 -9.19
CA MET A 128 -12.31 20.12 -8.78
C MET A 128 -13.02 19.97 -7.43
N ARG A 129 -13.75 18.87 -7.20
CA ARG A 129 -14.33 18.56 -5.89
C ARG A 129 -13.26 18.47 -4.80
N LEU A 130 -12.14 17.80 -5.07
CA LEU A 130 -11.05 17.65 -4.12
C LEU A 130 -10.41 19.00 -3.78
N ARG A 131 -10.20 19.89 -4.76
CA ARG A 131 -9.68 21.25 -4.52
C ARG A 131 -10.59 22.05 -3.60
N THR A 132 -11.90 22.02 -3.86
CA THR A 132 -12.89 22.72 -3.04
C THR A 132 -12.92 22.15 -1.62
N ALA A 133 -12.98 20.83 -1.47
CA ALA A 133 -13.04 20.17 -0.16
C ALA A 133 -11.77 20.41 0.69
N LYS A 134 -10.60 20.57 0.07
CA LYS A 134 -9.32 20.84 0.76
C LYS A 134 -8.96 22.33 0.87
N ASP A 135 -9.81 23.24 0.37
CA ASP A 135 -9.48 24.66 0.15
C ASP A 135 -8.10 24.84 -0.51
N ARG A 136 -7.80 24.01 -1.51
CA ARG A 136 -6.49 23.94 -2.18
C ARG A 136 -6.61 24.46 -3.61
N ARG A 137 -6.64 25.79 -3.74
CA ARG A 137 -6.92 26.47 -5.01
C ARG A 137 -5.96 26.11 -6.14
N SER A 138 -4.64 26.31 -5.95
CA SER A 138 -3.66 26.18 -7.04
C SER A 138 -2.51 25.22 -6.77
N LYS A 139 -2.25 24.85 -5.51
CA LYS A 139 -1.09 23.99 -5.18
C LYS A 139 -1.20 22.66 -5.97
N PRO A 140 -0.17 22.26 -6.74
CA PRO A 140 -0.21 21.07 -7.61
C PRO A 140 -0.55 19.79 -6.84
N PHE A 141 -1.26 18.85 -7.44
CA PHE A 141 -1.44 17.51 -6.88
C PHE A 141 -0.32 16.58 -7.36
N ALA A 142 0.06 15.62 -6.50
CA ALA A 142 0.88 14.51 -6.93
C ALA A 142 0.03 13.51 -7.72
N ILE A 143 0.63 12.84 -8.69
CA ILE A 143 -0.01 11.82 -9.53
C ILE A 143 0.77 10.51 -9.35
N MET A 144 0.05 9.42 -9.16
CA MET A 144 0.63 8.07 -9.15
C MET A 144 0.35 7.41 -10.51
N ALA A 145 1.40 7.03 -11.22
CA ALA A 145 1.31 6.28 -12.47
C ALA A 145 1.67 4.80 -12.24
N ARG A 146 1.16 3.93 -13.11
CA ARG A 146 1.37 2.48 -13.02
C ARG A 146 2.84 2.07 -13.15
N ASP A 147 3.52 2.68 -14.12
CA ASP A 147 4.89 2.37 -14.52
C ASP A 147 5.51 3.56 -15.26
N LEU A 148 6.81 3.44 -15.57
CA LEU A 148 7.58 4.49 -16.24
C LEU A 148 7.07 4.77 -17.66
N GLU A 149 6.56 3.75 -18.37
CA GLU A 149 5.94 3.91 -19.68
C GLU A 149 4.72 4.83 -19.60
N THR A 150 3.83 4.57 -18.64
CA THR A 150 2.67 5.42 -18.37
C THR A 150 3.09 6.84 -18.02
N THR A 151 4.11 7.03 -17.15
CA THR A 151 4.61 8.37 -16.80
C THR A 151 5.11 9.13 -18.02
N ARG A 152 5.86 8.45 -18.91
CA ARG A 152 6.40 9.06 -20.14
C ARG A 152 5.32 9.45 -21.15
N SER A 153 4.11 8.89 -21.04
CA SER A 153 3.00 9.27 -21.92
C SER A 153 2.48 10.70 -21.67
N PHE A 154 2.68 11.25 -20.47
CA PHE A 154 2.17 12.57 -20.08
C PHE A 154 3.21 13.52 -19.48
N ALA A 155 4.45 13.07 -19.28
CA ALA A 155 5.55 13.88 -18.76
C ALA A 155 6.88 13.50 -19.45
N TYR A 156 7.79 14.47 -19.54
CA TYR A 156 9.18 14.17 -19.89
C TYR A 156 9.90 13.57 -18.69
N VAL A 157 10.60 12.46 -18.90
CA VAL A 157 11.38 11.77 -17.86
C VAL A 157 12.72 11.34 -18.44
N ASN A 158 13.80 11.94 -17.95
CA ASN A 158 15.16 11.56 -18.30
C ASN A 158 15.61 10.30 -17.53
N ASP A 159 16.80 9.77 -17.85
CA ASP A 159 17.30 8.53 -17.26
C ASP A 159 17.60 8.63 -15.76
N PHE A 160 18.03 9.80 -15.29
CA PHE A 160 18.28 10.05 -13.87
C PHE A 160 16.98 10.07 -13.07
N GLU A 161 15.95 10.74 -13.59
CA GLU A 161 14.61 10.77 -12.99
C GLU A 161 13.95 9.38 -12.99
N ALA A 162 14.11 8.62 -14.07
CA ALA A 162 13.64 7.24 -14.15
C ALA A 162 14.25 6.36 -13.03
N ALA A 163 15.58 6.45 -12.84
CA ALA A 163 16.27 5.71 -11.78
C ALA A 163 15.77 6.09 -10.38
N ILE A 164 15.45 7.37 -10.14
CA ILE A 164 14.88 7.84 -8.87
C ILE A 164 13.46 7.31 -8.66
N LEU A 165 12.60 7.40 -9.69
CA LEU A 165 11.21 6.93 -9.64
C LEU A 165 11.11 5.42 -9.39
N GLU A 166 12.09 4.65 -9.87
CA GLU A 166 12.17 3.20 -9.70
C GLU A 166 12.90 2.77 -8.43
N SER A 167 13.55 3.71 -7.73
CA SER A 167 14.26 3.43 -6.49
C SER A 167 13.36 2.86 -5.40
N TYR A 168 13.97 2.18 -4.42
CA TYR A 168 13.25 1.63 -3.27
C TYR A 168 12.54 2.70 -2.42
N GLN A 169 12.93 3.97 -2.54
CA GLN A 169 12.36 5.08 -1.78
C GLN A 169 10.98 5.48 -2.31
N ARG A 170 10.72 5.32 -3.62
CA ARG A 170 9.48 5.76 -4.30
C ARG A 170 9.07 7.18 -3.87
N PRO A 171 9.90 8.19 -4.15
CA PRO A 171 9.72 9.55 -3.66
C PRO A 171 8.48 10.25 -4.22
#